data_AF-W8YJ37-F1
#
_entry.id   AF-W8YJ37-F1
#
_cell.length_a   1.000
_cell.length_b   1.000
_cell.length_c   1.000
_cell.angle_alpha   90.00
_cell.angle_beta   90.00
_cell.angle_gamma   90.00
#
_symmetry.space_group_name_H-M   'P 1'
#
loop_
_entity.id
_entity.type
_entity.pdbx_description
1 polymer ?
#
loop_
_entity_poly.entity_id
_entity_poly.type
_entity_poly.pdbx_seq_one_letter_code
_entity_poly.pdbx_strand_id
1 'polypeptide(L)'
;MEQKELKIPVTLNHKTIGILRKIKGVTSSQLAERMFIGHSAVKKVECGQIAISDLMNVRLWKALTGLGYSVEEIYLLDAFVKHKGGGC
;
A
#
# COMPACT_ATOMS: atom_id res chain seq x y z
N MET A 1 -29.51 6.51 -1.58
CA MET A 1 -28.35 6.15 -2.42
C MET A 1 -27.48 5.22 -1.60
N GLU A 2 -27.40 3.94 -1.94
CA GLU A 2 -26.41 3.04 -1.32
C GLU A 2 -25.02 3.62 -1.58
N GLN A 3 -24.28 3.92 -0.52
CA GLN A 3 -22.85 4.19 -0.64
C GLN A 3 -22.21 2.87 -1.10
N LYS A 4 -21.89 2.76 -2.39
CA LYS A 4 -20.99 1.71 -2.86
C LYS A 4 -19.70 1.83 -2.06
N GLU A 5 -19.46 0.89 -1.15
CA GLU A 5 -18.22 0.84 -0.41
C GLU A 5 -17.06 0.77 -1.41
N LEU A 6 -16.18 1.77 -1.35
CA LEU A 6 -14.94 1.77 -2.12
C LEU A 6 -14.05 0.69 -1.52
N LYS A 7 -14.09 -0.50 -2.10
CA LYS A 7 -13.32 -1.65 -1.64
C LYS A 7 -12.45 -2.21 -2.75
N ILE A 8 -11.16 -2.30 -2.48
CA ILE A 8 -10.23 -3.09 -3.28
C ILE A 8 -10.05 -4.41 -2.53
N PRO A 9 -10.39 -5.56 -3.13
CA PRO A 9 -10.40 -6.86 -2.42
C PRO A 9 -9.01 -7.34 -2.05
N VAL A 10 -7.96 -6.78 -2.68
CA VAL A 10 -6.59 -7.20 -2.47
C VAL A 10 -5.86 -6.21 -1.57
N THR A 11 -5.49 -6.72 -0.41
CA THR A 11 -4.64 -6.01 0.55
C THR A 11 -3.19 -6.44 0.32
N LEU A 12 -2.33 -5.44 0.14
CA LEU A 12 -0.89 -5.64 -0.05
C LEU A 12 -0.23 -6.10 1.25
N ASN A 13 0.81 -6.92 1.11
CA ASN A 13 1.68 -7.25 2.23
C ASN A 13 2.42 -5.98 2.70
N HIS A 14 2.60 -5.83 4.02
CA HIS A 14 3.27 -4.65 4.59
C HIS A 14 4.68 -4.41 3.99
N LYS A 15 5.42 -5.49 3.69
CA LYS A 15 6.77 -5.41 3.09
C LYS A 15 6.69 -4.88 1.66
N THR A 16 5.69 -5.29 0.89
CA THR A 16 5.48 -4.83 -0.49
C THR A 16 5.35 -3.31 -0.54
N ILE A 17 4.60 -2.72 0.39
CA ILE A 17 4.40 -1.26 0.47
C ILE A 17 5.74 -0.53 0.62
N GLY A 18 6.56 -0.98 1.57
CA GLY A 18 7.88 -0.42 1.80
C GLY A 18 8.83 -0.61 0.61
N ILE A 19 8.78 -1.75 -0.07
CA ILE A 19 9.58 -2.05 -1.26
C ILE A 19 9.20 -1.12 -2.42
N LEU A 20 7.92 -1.07 -2.77
CA LEU A 20 7.40 -0.24 -3.87
C LEU A 20 7.75 1.23 -3.67
N ARG A 21 7.61 1.73 -2.44
CA ARG A 21 7.98 3.11 -2.10
C ARG A 21 9.49 3.36 -2.30
N LYS A 22 10.34 2.46 -1.80
CA LYS A 22 11.81 2.60 -1.88
C LYS A 22 12.32 2.52 -3.31
N ILE A 23 11.74 1.66 -4.16
CA ILE A 23 12.11 1.56 -5.58
C ILE A 23 11.92 2.90 -6.31
N LYS A 24 10.87 3.65 -5.97
CA LYS A 24 10.62 4.99 -6.54
C LYS A 24 11.37 6.13 -5.83
N GLY A 25 12.23 5.82 -4.84
CA GLY A 25 12.97 6.83 -4.08
C GLY A 25 12.10 7.74 -3.20
N VAL A 26 10.88 7.30 -2.86
CA VAL A 26 9.91 8.11 -2.11
C VAL A 26 10.08 7.90 -0.60
N THR A 27 9.96 8.96 0.20
CA THR A 27 9.97 8.87 1.67
C THR A 27 8.61 8.45 2.22
N SER A 28 8.56 7.87 3.42
CA SER A 28 7.29 7.52 4.07
C SER A 28 6.37 8.73 4.27
N SER A 29 6.94 9.92 4.51
CA SER A 29 6.18 11.17 4.62
C SER A 29 5.51 11.58 3.31
N GLN A 30 6.25 11.48 2.20
CA GLN A 30 5.72 11.76 0.86
C GLN A 30 4.63 10.76 0.43
N LEU A 31 4.74 9.50 0.85
CA LEU A 31 3.66 8.53 0.64
C LEU A 31 2.44 8.86 1.50
N ALA A 32 2.65 9.24 2.76
CA ALA A 32 1.59 9.61 3.69
C ALA A 32 0.77 10.82 3.20
N GLU A 33 1.46 11.81 2.63
CA GLU A 33 0.85 12.98 2.01
C GLU A 33 -0.09 12.60 0.85
N ARG A 34 0.38 11.74 -0.07
CA ARG A 34 -0.44 11.22 -1.19
C ARG A 34 -1.66 10.40 -0.71
N MET A 35 -1.53 9.76 0.44
CA MET A 35 -2.60 8.95 1.05
C MET A 35 -3.53 9.77 1.97
N PHE A 36 -3.23 11.04 2.23
CA PHE A 36 -3.94 11.88 3.20
C PHE A 36 -4.05 11.22 4.59
N ILE A 37 -2.96 10.64 5.08
CA ILE A 37 -2.87 10.03 6.42
C ILE A 37 -1.60 10.52 7.15
N GLY A 38 -1.54 10.29 8.45
CA GLY A 38 -0.34 10.63 9.23
C GLY A 38 0.88 9.79 8.82
N HIS A 39 2.06 10.40 8.78
CA HIS A 39 3.33 9.72 8.51
C HIS A 39 3.57 8.51 9.42
N SER A 40 3.19 8.61 10.71
CA SER A 40 3.28 7.50 11.66
C SER A 40 2.41 6.31 11.26
N ALA A 41 1.27 6.54 10.62
CA ALA A 41 0.41 5.47 10.12
C ALA A 41 1.07 4.70 8.98
N VAL A 42 1.69 5.39 8.01
CA VAL A 42 2.45 4.72 6.93
C VAL A 42 3.57 3.85 7.48
N LYS A 43 4.35 4.37 8.44
CA LYS A 43 5.41 3.56 9.09
C LYS A 43 4.84 2.32 9.79
N LYS A 44 3.77 2.48 10.56
CA LYS A 44 3.11 1.36 11.24
C LYS A 44 2.58 0.32 10.23
N VAL A 45 2.00 0.77 9.12
CA VAL A 45 1.56 -0.12 8.03
C VAL A 45 2.74 -0.87 7.43
N GLU A 46 3.82 -0.19 7.05
CA GLU A 46 5.01 -0.82 6.45
C GLU A 46 5.71 -1.81 7.39
N CYS A 47 5.57 -1.62 8.70
CA CYS A 47 6.08 -2.53 9.73
C CYS A 47 5.07 -3.61 10.15
N GLY A 48 3.87 -3.67 9.54
CA GLY A 48 2.83 -4.64 9.92
C GLY A 48 2.23 -4.43 11.31
N GLN A 49 2.39 -3.24 11.90
CA GLN A 49 1.95 -2.92 13.27
C GLN A 49 0.48 -2.52 13.35
N ILE A 50 -0.16 -2.16 12.23
CA ILE A 50 -1.59 -1.85 12.16
C ILE A 50 -2.21 -2.50 10.94
N ALA A 51 -3.49 -2.88 11.07
CA ALA A 51 -4.29 -3.37 9.96
C ALA A 51 -4.58 -2.23 8.96
N ILE A 52 -4.67 -2.58 7.68
CA ILE A 52 -5.02 -1.66 6.59
C ILE A 52 -6.56 -1.69 6.45
N SER A 53 -7.23 -0.57 6.75
CA SER A 53 -8.67 -0.44 6.51
C SER A 53 -8.99 -0.34 5.01
N ASP A 54 -10.25 -0.60 4.63
CA ASP A 54 -10.68 -0.54 3.21
C ASP A 54 -10.37 0.82 2.56
N LEU A 55 -10.66 1.93 3.25
CA LEU A 55 -10.32 3.28 2.77
C LEU A 55 -8.80 3.49 2.65
N MET A 56 -8.02 2.97 3.59
CA MET A 56 -6.56 3.07 3.54
C MET A 56 -6.00 2.25 2.38
N ASN A 57 -6.59 1.07 2.10
CA ASN A 57 -6.23 0.24 0.97
C ASN A 57 -6.49 0.98 -0.35
N VAL A 58 -7.68 1.58 -0.52
CA VAL A 58 -7.99 2.41 -1.71
C VAL A 58 -6.99 3.56 -1.89
N ARG A 59 -6.66 4.27 -0.81
CA ARG A 59 -5.68 5.36 -0.84
C ARG A 59 -4.28 4.88 -1.18
N LEU A 60 -3.87 3.74 -0.64
CA LEU A 60 -2.58 3.12 -0.92
C LEU A 60 -2.44 2.75 -2.40
N TRP A 61 -3.43 2.05 -2.95
CA TRP A 61 -3.45 1.70 -4.38
C TRP A 61 -3.39 2.94 -5.27
N LYS A 62 -4.20 3.98 -4.96
CA LYS A 62 -4.16 5.26 -5.70
C LYS A 62 -2.81 5.96 -5.57
N ALA A 63 -2.19 5.94 -4.39
CA ALA A 63 -0.90 6.56 -4.18
C ALA A 63 0.19 5.83 -4.97
N LEU A 64 0.19 4.49 -4.97
CA LEU A 64 1.15 3.67 -5.72
C LEU A 64 0.99 3.85 -7.23
N THR A 65 -0.23 3.86 -7.76
CA THR A 65 -0.44 4.14 -9.20
C THR A 65 -0.05 5.58 -9.53
N GLY A 66 -0.29 6.53 -8.62
CA GLY A 66 0.20 7.91 -8.72
C GLY A 66 1.73 8.04 -8.65
N LEU A 67 2.46 7.02 -8.22
CA LEU A 67 3.93 6.92 -8.32
C LEU A 67 4.40 6.31 -9.65
N GLY A 68 3.47 6.05 -10.58
CA GLY A 68 3.76 5.48 -11.89
C GLY A 68 3.99 3.97 -11.84
N TYR A 69 3.29 3.26 -10.96
CA TYR A 69 3.16 1.81 -11.06
C TYR A 69 1.87 1.45 -11.81
N SER A 70 1.93 0.42 -12.64
CA SER A 70 0.74 -0.26 -13.15
C SER A 70 0.12 -1.13 -12.04
N VAL A 71 -1.15 -1.50 -12.22
CA VAL A 71 -1.86 -2.39 -11.30
C VAL A 71 -1.17 -3.77 -11.28
N GLU A 72 -0.80 -4.26 -12.46
CA GLU A 72 -0.12 -5.55 -12.68
C GLU A 72 1.25 -5.58 -11.99
N GLU A 73 2.03 -4.50 -12.08
CA GLU A 73 3.33 -4.40 -11.40
C GLU A 73 3.19 -4.53 -9.89
N ILE A 74 2.20 -3.83 -9.30
CA ILE A 74 1.91 -3.91 -7.87
C ILE A 74 1.51 -5.33 -7.49
N TYR A 75 0.60 -5.95 -8.26
CA TYR A 75 0.13 -7.32 -8.03
C TYR A 75 1.26 -8.35 -8.08
N LEU A 76 2.11 -8.27 -9.11
CA LEU A 76 3.17 -9.23 -9.35
C LEU A 76 4.24 -9.15 -8.25
N LEU A 77 4.61 -7.94 -7.84
CA LEU A 77 5.55 -7.73 -6.73
C LEU A 77 4.96 -8.21 -5.40
N ASP A 78 3.68 -7.93 -5.14
CA ASP A 78 3.02 -8.40 -3.92
C ASP A 78 2.94 -9.93 -3.85
N ALA A 79 2.57 -10.57 -4.96
CA ALA A 79 2.55 -12.03 -5.07
C ALA A 79 3.94 -12.63 -4.87
N PHE A 80 4.98 -12.01 -5.45
CA PHE A 80 6.37 -12.43 -5.26
C PHE A 80 6.80 -12.36 -3.79
N VAL A 81 6.52 -11.24 -3.11
CA VAL A 81 6.84 -11.05 -1.68
C VAL A 81 6.10 -12.06 -0.81
N LYS A 82 4.81 -12.28 -1.07
CA LYS A 82 3.99 -13.28 -0.36
C LYS A 82 4.55 -14.69 -0.55
N HIS A 83 4.95 -15.05 -1.77
CA HIS A 83 5.52 -16.37 -2.09
C HIS A 83 6.88 -16.64 -1.43
N LYS A 84 7.75 -15.63 -1.32
CA LYS A 84 9.13 -15.78 -0.80
C LYS A 84 9.27 -15.75 0.73
N GLY A 85 8.18 -15.89 1.48
CA GLY A 85 8.24 -15.88 2.96
C GLY A 85 7.99 -14.49 3.58
N GLY A 86 7.30 -13.61 2.86
CA GLY A 86 6.69 -12.42 3.44
C GLY A 86 5.45 -12.70 4.32
N GLY A 87 5.04 -13.96 4.47
CA GLY A 87 3.85 -14.35 5.23
C GLY A 87 4.07 -14.27 6.74
N CYS A 88 3.58 -13.19 7.34
CA CYS A 88 2.83 -13.11 8.59
C CYS A 88 2.03 -11.80 8.57
#